data_AF-R7UL35-F1
#
_entry.id   AF-R7UL35-F1
#
_cell.length_a   1.000
_cell.length_b   1.000
_cell.length_c   1.000
_cell.angle_alpha   90.00
_cell.angle_beta   90.00
_cell.angle_gamma   90.00
#
_symmetry.space_group_name_H-M   'P 1'
#
loop_
_entity.id
_entity.type
_entity.pdbx_description
1 polymer ?
#
loop_
_entity_poly.entity_id
_entity_poly.type
_entity_poly.pdbx_seq_one_letter_code
_entity_poly.pdbx_strand_id
1 'polypeptide(L)'
;MDCWRTEYLSSDFYDWEYAPARPPENEWTNFERALIGHSLVADKDHHRLVRKVSSPAFSRNVVEAIGMRIEPDIKQLFDDLGNPESFDYLEKIAAHIPFISITRIVGIPEKYWDDFKPVVTSFTEAWNPTISEERRQKAREDSNRAIDIIQEVIAERRLMPRQDDFLSALIQVEKENEQFREWDIITMVLALIGAGADTTLIAQQWSVYSLLKNRSQIAEALESPEAFGKAFTEMMRWSANSKMGFARYAPEDMELLGQKIRKGQM
;
A
#
# COMPACT_ATOMS: atom_id res chain seq x y z
N MET A 1 6.84 -24.36 19.46
CA MET A 1 7.09 -23.04 18.84
C MET A 1 6.56 -23.04 17.39
N ASP A 2 5.46 -23.75 17.12
CA ASP A 2 4.99 -24.04 15.76
C ASP A 2 3.70 -23.32 15.36
N CYS A 3 3.05 -22.60 16.29
CA CYS A 3 1.76 -21.94 16.05
C CYS A 3 1.81 -20.87 14.95
N TRP A 4 2.96 -20.23 14.72
CA TRP A 4 3.12 -19.19 13.70
C TRP A 4 3.22 -19.74 12.26
N ARG A 5 3.38 -21.07 12.10
CA ARG A 5 3.49 -21.69 10.77
C ARG A 5 2.14 -22.08 10.19
N THR A 6 1.10 -22.16 11.00
CA THR A 6 -0.24 -22.57 10.58
C THR A 6 -1.11 -21.33 10.49
N GLU A 7 -1.54 -20.97 9.29
CA GLU A 7 -2.46 -19.87 9.08
C GLU A 7 -3.87 -20.41 9.32
N TYR A 8 -4.47 -20.02 10.45
CA TYR A 8 -5.74 -20.57 10.93
C TYR A 8 -6.97 -19.92 10.29
N LEU A 9 -6.80 -18.74 9.69
CA LEU A 9 -7.87 -17.96 9.10
C LEU A 9 -7.52 -17.59 7.66
N SER A 10 -8.51 -17.67 6.79
CA SER A 10 -8.41 -17.29 5.39
C SER A 10 -8.36 -15.77 5.23
N SER A 11 -7.60 -15.30 4.25
CA SER A 11 -7.60 -13.92 3.75
C SER A 11 -8.50 -13.74 2.53
N ASP A 12 -9.11 -14.81 2.02
CA ASP A 12 -9.94 -14.81 0.83
C ASP A 12 -11.34 -14.27 1.14
N PHE A 13 -11.69 -13.12 0.56
CA PHE A 13 -13.00 -12.49 0.73
C PHE A 13 -14.17 -13.45 0.45
N TYR A 14 -14.01 -14.37 -0.50
CA TYR A 14 -15.08 -15.30 -0.89
C TYR A 14 -15.31 -16.43 0.12
N ASP A 15 -14.46 -16.56 1.15
CA ASP A 15 -14.71 -17.47 2.27
C ASP A 15 -15.68 -16.88 3.29
N TRP A 16 -16.05 -15.60 3.17
CA TRP A 16 -17.02 -14.95 4.05
C TRP A 16 -18.44 -15.50 3.85
N GLU A 17 -19.18 -15.76 4.94
CA GLU A 17 -20.53 -16.34 4.91
C GLU A 17 -21.57 -15.48 4.16
N TYR A 18 -21.29 -14.18 3.97
CA TYR A 18 -22.13 -13.24 3.22
C TYR A 18 -21.51 -12.78 1.89
N ALA A 19 -20.40 -13.37 1.45
CA ALA A 19 -19.81 -13.02 0.16
C ALA A 19 -20.76 -13.39 -1.00
N PRO A 20 -20.81 -12.56 -2.06
CA PRO A 20 -21.45 -12.96 -3.30
C PRO A 20 -20.71 -14.16 -3.92
N ALA A 21 -21.38 -14.85 -4.86
CA ALA A 21 -20.74 -15.91 -5.62
C ALA A 21 -19.51 -15.35 -6.37
N ARG A 22 -18.38 -16.07 -6.28
CA ARG A 22 -17.18 -15.70 -7.03
C ARG A 22 -17.50 -15.76 -8.54
N PRO A 23 -17.23 -14.69 -9.30
CA PRO A 23 -17.39 -14.74 -10.75
C PRO A 23 -16.40 -15.75 -11.34
N PRO A 24 -16.78 -16.46 -12.43
CA PRO A 24 -15.89 -17.41 -13.07
C PRO A 24 -14.68 -16.69 -13.70
N GLU A 25 -13.53 -17.37 -13.81
CA GLU A 25 -12.26 -16.73 -14.18
C GLU A 25 -12.27 -16.04 -15.55
N ASN A 26 -13.08 -16.55 -16.48
CA ASN A 26 -13.26 -15.97 -17.80
C ASN A 26 -13.99 -14.62 -17.80
N GLU A 27 -14.63 -14.25 -16.69
CA GLU A 27 -15.34 -12.98 -16.48
C GLU A 27 -14.54 -11.97 -15.63
N TRP A 28 -13.36 -12.36 -15.14
CA TRP A 28 -12.54 -11.47 -14.33
C TRP A 28 -12.02 -10.27 -15.11
N THR A 29 -12.23 -9.07 -14.54
CA THR A 29 -11.57 -7.85 -14.98
C THR A 29 -10.09 -7.88 -14.56
N ASN A 30 -9.32 -6.89 -14.99
CA ASN A 30 -7.92 -6.77 -14.60
C ASN A 30 -7.78 -6.62 -13.07
N PHE A 31 -8.74 -5.97 -12.42
CA PHE A 31 -8.78 -5.84 -10.96
C PHE A 31 -8.90 -7.19 -10.24
N GLU A 32 -9.84 -8.07 -10.63
CA GLU A 32 -9.94 -9.40 -9.99
C GLU A 32 -8.68 -10.24 -10.23
N ARG A 33 -8.07 -10.14 -11.44
CA ARG A 33 -6.81 -10.83 -11.74
C ARG A 33 -5.66 -10.33 -10.87
N ALA A 34 -5.55 -9.02 -10.70
CA ALA A 34 -4.54 -8.42 -9.83
C ALA A 34 -4.75 -8.84 -8.37
N LEU A 35 -5.98 -8.95 -7.88
CA LEU A 35 -6.23 -9.33 -6.49
C LEU A 35 -5.69 -10.73 -6.13
N ILE A 36 -5.64 -11.68 -7.07
CA ILE A 36 -5.18 -13.04 -6.78
C ILE A 36 -3.68 -13.09 -6.52
N GLY A 37 -2.90 -12.28 -7.24
CA GLY A 37 -1.45 -12.13 -7.01
C GLY A 37 -1.12 -11.22 -5.84
N HIS A 38 -2.13 -10.65 -5.16
CA HIS A 38 -1.89 -9.59 -4.19
C HIS A 38 -1.36 -10.18 -2.90
N SER A 39 -0.13 -9.82 -2.53
CA SER A 39 0.60 -10.41 -1.39
C SER A 39 -0.17 -10.39 -0.06
N LEU A 40 -1.13 -9.48 0.12
CA LEU A 40 -2.03 -9.42 1.28
C LEU A 40 -3.13 -10.50 1.32
N VAL A 41 -3.48 -11.10 0.19
CA VAL A 41 -4.55 -12.10 0.03
C VAL A 41 -4.11 -13.36 -0.73
N ALA A 42 -2.88 -13.39 -1.23
CA ALA A 42 -2.27 -14.58 -1.82
C ALA A 42 -2.15 -15.70 -0.79
N ASP A 43 -2.18 -16.95 -1.26
CA ASP A 43 -1.87 -18.09 -0.41
C ASP A 43 -0.44 -18.00 0.16
N LYS A 44 -0.18 -18.79 1.19
CA LYS A 44 1.08 -18.77 1.92
C LYS A 44 2.31 -19.01 1.05
N ASP A 45 2.25 -19.93 0.09
CA ASP A 45 3.43 -20.30 -0.70
C ASP A 45 3.73 -19.22 -1.75
N HIS A 46 2.69 -18.72 -2.42
CA HIS A 46 2.82 -17.60 -3.35
C HIS A 46 3.24 -16.31 -2.63
N HIS A 47 2.65 -15.99 -1.48
CA HIS A 47 3.06 -14.85 -0.66
C HIS A 47 4.54 -14.94 -0.25
N ARG A 48 5.03 -16.12 0.15
CA ARG A 48 6.44 -16.32 0.51
C ARG A 48 7.36 -16.12 -0.67
N LEU A 49 6.99 -16.62 -1.84
CA LEU A 49 7.72 -16.39 -3.08
C LEU A 49 7.80 -14.90 -3.39
N VAL A 50 6.65 -14.24 -3.57
CA VAL A 50 6.55 -12.82 -3.92
C VAL A 50 7.34 -11.98 -2.94
N ARG A 51 7.16 -12.19 -1.62
CA ARG A 51 7.89 -11.46 -0.59
C ARG A 51 9.40 -11.71 -0.66
N LYS A 52 9.84 -12.95 -0.86
CA LYS A 52 11.27 -13.28 -0.96
C LYS A 52 11.93 -12.53 -2.11
N VAL A 53 11.28 -12.51 -3.27
CA VAL A 53 11.88 -11.97 -4.50
C VAL A 53 11.75 -10.44 -4.59
N SER A 54 10.73 -9.85 -3.97
CA SER A 54 10.53 -8.39 -3.99
C SER A 54 11.20 -7.63 -2.84
N SER A 55 11.43 -8.26 -1.68
CA SER A 55 12.02 -7.60 -0.50
C SER A 55 13.31 -6.81 -0.78
N PRO A 56 14.24 -7.24 -1.66
CA PRO A 56 15.43 -6.46 -1.97
C PRO A 56 15.14 -5.06 -2.55
N ALA A 57 14.03 -4.91 -3.28
CA ALA A 57 13.57 -3.63 -3.82
C ALA A 57 13.06 -2.66 -2.72
N PHE A 58 12.96 -3.12 -1.48
CA PHE A 58 12.63 -2.33 -0.28
C PHE A 58 13.76 -2.34 0.75
N SER A 59 14.98 -2.69 0.34
CA SER A 59 16.14 -2.66 1.23
C SER A 59 16.42 -1.23 1.75
N ARG A 60 17.10 -1.14 2.90
CA ARG A 60 17.46 0.15 3.54
C ARG A 60 18.11 1.12 2.54
N ASN A 61 19.09 0.66 1.77
CA ASN A 61 19.82 1.50 0.82
C ASN A 61 18.90 2.03 -0.29
N VAL A 62 17.94 1.21 -0.76
CA VAL A 62 16.96 1.63 -1.78
C VAL A 62 16.01 2.69 -1.21
N VAL A 63 15.52 2.48 0.02
CA VAL A 63 14.65 3.44 0.71
C VAL A 63 15.38 4.75 0.99
N GLU A 64 16.64 4.71 1.42
CA GLU A 64 17.47 5.91 1.63
C GLU A 64 17.71 6.67 0.31
N ALA A 65 17.99 5.96 -0.78
CA ALA A 65 18.14 6.56 -2.11
C ALA A 65 16.85 7.23 -2.61
N ILE A 66 15.70 6.60 -2.34
CA ILE A 66 14.38 7.17 -2.62
C ILE A 66 14.14 8.42 -1.76
N GLY A 67 14.48 8.38 -0.47
CA GLY A 67 14.39 9.53 0.43
C GLY A 67 15.15 10.74 -0.10
N MET A 68 16.39 10.54 -0.58
CA MET A 68 17.18 11.62 -1.20
C MET A 68 16.53 12.21 -2.46
N ARG A 69 15.77 11.41 -3.23
CA ARG A 69 15.05 11.88 -4.43
C ARG A 69 13.78 12.66 -4.09
N ILE A 70 13.13 12.34 -2.97
CA ILE A 70 11.87 12.97 -2.53
C ILE A 70 12.13 14.23 -1.70
N GLU A 71 13.25 14.33 -0.98
CA GLU A 71 13.57 15.46 -0.10
C GLU A 71 13.46 16.84 -0.79
N PRO A 72 13.93 17.05 -2.03
CA PRO A 72 13.75 18.33 -2.72
C PRO A 72 12.27 18.67 -2.97
N ASP A 73 11.46 17.68 -3.36
CA ASP A 73 10.03 17.87 -3.60
C ASP A 73 9.31 18.25 -2.29
N ILE A 74 9.71 17.65 -1.15
CA ILE A 74 9.18 18.02 0.18
C ILE A 74 9.59 19.43 0.57
N LYS A 75 10.85 19.82 0.38
CA LYS A 75 11.33 21.17 0.69
C LYS A 75 10.57 22.22 -0.11
N GLN A 76 10.35 21.97 -1.40
CA GLN A 76 9.59 22.88 -2.26
C GLN A 76 8.16 23.11 -1.74
N LEU A 77 7.49 22.07 -1.23
CA LEU A 77 6.15 22.23 -0.63
C LEU A 77 6.15 23.21 0.55
N PHE A 78 7.20 23.21 1.38
CA PHE A 78 7.34 24.17 2.48
C PHE A 78 7.79 25.55 2.00
N ASP A 79 8.68 25.62 1.02
CA ASP A 79 9.14 26.89 0.43
C ASP A 79 7.97 27.65 -0.22
N ASP A 80 7.06 26.94 -0.90
CA ASP A 80 5.86 27.50 -1.54
C ASP A 80 4.85 28.10 -0.55
N LEU A 81 4.94 27.75 0.74
CA LEU A 81 4.12 28.39 1.78
C LEU A 81 4.53 29.85 2.01
N GLY A 82 5.81 30.19 1.78
CA GLY A 82 6.38 31.47 2.20
C GLY A 82 6.42 31.60 3.73
N ASN A 83 5.80 32.65 4.28
CA ASN A 83 5.78 32.93 5.72
C ASN A 83 4.34 33.19 6.24
N PRO A 84 3.43 32.21 6.16
CA PRO A 84 2.08 32.40 6.63
C PRO A 84 2.02 32.38 8.17
N GLU A 85 1.12 33.16 8.77
CA GLU A 85 0.88 33.08 10.23
C GLU A 85 0.28 31.73 10.64
N SER A 86 -0.51 31.12 9.76
CA SER A 86 -1.07 29.77 9.91
C SER A 86 -1.41 29.18 8.55
N PHE A 87 -1.44 27.86 8.46
CA PHE A 87 -1.85 27.14 7.24
C PHE A 87 -2.44 25.78 7.62
N ASP A 88 -3.21 25.19 6.70
CA ASP A 88 -3.68 23.82 6.81
C ASP A 88 -2.57 22.85 6.38
N TYR A 89 -1.98 22.14 7.34
CA TYR A 89 -0.92 21.16 7.08
C TYR A 89 -1.40 20.00 6.20
N LEU A 90 -2.66 19.58 6.33
CA LEU A 90 -3.19 18.47 5.54
C LEU A 90 -3.32 18.88 4.08
N GLU A 91 -3.96 20.02 3.84
CA GLU A 91 -4.18 20.54 2.49
C GLU A 91 -2.85 20.89 1.81
N LYS A 92 -1.95 21.58 2.51
CA LYS A 92 -0.75 22.15 1.87
C LYS A 92 0.46 21.23 1.83
N ILE A 93 0.54 20.24 2.74
CA ILE A 93 1.74 19.39 2.87
C ILE A 93 1.37 17.91 2.79
N ALA A 94 0.61 17.41 3.75
CA ALA A 94 0.45 15.96 3.96
C ALA A 94 -0.23 15.28 2.78
N ALA A 95 -1.23 15.91 2.15
CA ALA A 95 -1.95 15.32 1.01
C ALA A 95 -1.07 15.12 -0.24
N HIS A 96 0.04 15.86 -0.37
CA HIS A 96 0.90 15.80 -1.55
C HIS A 96 2.00 14.74 -1.45
N ILE A 97 2.52 14.51 -0.24
CA ILE A 97 3.69 13.66 0.01
C ILE A 97 3.50 12.21 -0.46
N PRO A 98 2.37 11.53 -0.21
CA PRO A 98 2.22 10.13 -0.60
C PRO A 98 2.24 9.94 -2.12
N PHE A 99 1.59 10.85 -2.86
CA PHE A 99 1.60 10.83 -4.32
C PHE A 99 3.01 11.06 -4.88
N ILE A 100 3.71 12.08 -4.39
CA ILE A 100 5.12 12.35 -4.75
C ILE A 100 5.97 11.12 -4.48
N SER A 101 5.86 10.55 -3.27
CA SER A 101 6.69 9.43 -2.85
C SER A 101 6.47 8.21 -3.74
N ILE A 102 5.21 7.82 -3.98
CA ILE A 102 4.92 6.57 -4.66
C ILE A 102 5.20 6.63 -6.16
N THR A 103 4.96 7.77 -6.79
CA THR A 103 5.32 7.99 -8.20
C THR A 103 6.83 7.97 -8.42
N ARG A 104 7.61 8.49 -7.47
CA ARG A 104 9.09 8.44 -7.49
C ARG A 104 9.64 7.05 -7.17
N ILE A 105 8.99 6.29 -6.27
CA ILE A 105 9.36 4.90 -5.93
C ILE A 105 9.14 3.98 -7.15
N VAL A 106 7.93 3.97 -7.69
CA VAL A 106 7.53 3.04 -8.77
C VAL A 106 8.12 3.49 -10.12
N GLY A 107 8.34 4.80 -10.30
CA GLY A 107 8.86 5.35 -11.55
C GLY A 107 7.78 5.47 -12.62
N ILE A 108 6.54 5.78 -12.23
CA ILE A 108 5.43 6.08 -13.14
C ILE A 108 5.70 7.41 -13.86
N PRO A 109 5.70 7.45 -15.20
CA PRO A 109 5.85 8.68 -15.97
C PRO A 109 4.82 9.76 -15.60
N GLU A 110 5.24 11.02 -15.54
CA GLU A 110 4.39 12.18 -15.19
C GLU A 110 3.15 12.30 -16.08
N LYS A 111 3.24 11.90 -17.35
CA LYS A 111 2.10 11.87 -18.30
C LYS A 111 0.90 11.06 -17.83
N TYR A 112 1.09 10.13 -16.89
CA TYR A 112 0.03 9.25 -16.37
C TYR A 112 -0.46 9.65 -14.98
N TRP A 113 0.11 10.69 -14.36
CA TRP A 113 -0.15 11.03 -12.96
C TRP A 113 -1.63 11.30 -12.66
N ASP A 114 -2.35 11.96 -13.57
CA ASP A 114 -3.77 12.25 -13.38
C ASP A 114 -4.65 10.99 -13.38
N ASP A 115 -4.25 9.92 -14.08
CA ASP A 115 -4.94 8.63 -14.04
C ASP A 115 -4.72 7.88 -12.70
N PHE A 116 -3.60 8.12 -12.01
CA PHE A 116 -3.29 7.44 -10.74
C PHE A 116 -3.80 8.16 -9.50
N LYS A 117 -3.99 9.49 -9.55
CA LYS A 117 -4.52 10.27 -8.41
C LYS A 117 -5.81 9.70 -7.81
N PRO A 118 -6.81 9.25 -8.60
CA PRO A 118 -8.02 8.63 -8.04
C PRO A 118 -7.69 7.37 -7.23
N VAL A 119 -6.88 6.46 -7.80
CA VAL A 119 -6.54 5.16 -7.20
C VAL A 119 -5.82 5.32 -5.87
N VAL A 120 -4.93 6.30 -5.77
CA VAL A 120 -4.19 6.65 -4.54
C VAL A 120 -5.13 6.88 -3.35
N THR A 121 -6.35 7.35 -3.61
CA THR A 121 -7.35 7.63 -2.56
C THR A 121 -8.49 6.60 -2.49
N SER A 122 -8.82 5.94 -3.60
CA SER A 122 -9.96 5.02 -3.68
C SER A 122 -9.58 3.55 -3.54
N PHE A 123 -8.30 3.18 -3.60
CA PHE A 123 -7.86 1.77 -3.60
C PHE A 123 -8.47 0.95 -2.46
N THR A 124 -8.42 1.46 -1.22
CA THR A 124 -8.96 0.75 -0.05
C THR A 124 -10.48 0.67 -0.04
N GLU A 125 -11.18 1.50 -0.83
CA GLU A 125 -12.62 1.46 -0.97
C GLU A 125 -13.09 0.23 -1.77
N ALA A 126 -12.26 -0.29 -2.68
CA ALA A 126 -12.65 -1.36 -3.62
C ALA A 126 -13.17 -2.66 -2.95
N TRP A 127 -12.78 -2.91 -1.70
CA TRP A 127 -13.22 -4.05 -0.89
C TRP A 127 -13.80 -3.65 0.47
N ASN A 128 -14.12 -2.38 0.69
CA ASN A 128 -14.68 -1.96 1.98
C ASN A 128 -16.17 -2.39 2.07
N PRO A 129 -16.54 -3.34 2.94
CA PRO A 129 -17.91 -3.82 3.04
C PRO A 129 -18.85 -2.79 3.68
N THR A 130 -18.30 -1.76 4.34
CA THR A 130 -19.06 -0.75 5.10
C THR A 130 -19.56 0.42 4.25
N ILE A 131 -19.16 0.50 2.97
CA ILE A 131 -19.60 1.53 2.03
C ILE A 131 -20.59 0.96 1.00
N SER A 132 -21.21 1.82 0.19
CA SER A 132 -22.13 1.43 -0.88
C SER A 132 -21.42 0.66 -2.00
N GLU A 133 -22.14 -0.25 -2.66
CA GLU A 133 -21.64 -0.99 -3.83
C GLU A 133 -21.20 -0.08 -4.98
N GLU A 134 -21.92 1.02 -5.23
CA GLU A 134 -21.55 2.03 -6.25
C GLU A 134 -20.13 2.58 -6.05
N ARG A 135 -19.80 2.96 -4.80
CA ARG A 135 -18.46 3.46 -4.45
C ARG A 135 -17.38 2.38 -4.62
N ARG A 136 -17.65 1.14 -4.21
CA ARG A 136 -16.72 0.02 -4.43
C ARG A 136 -16.47 -0.18 -5.92
N GLN A 137 -17.52 -0.17 -6.73
CA GLN A 137 -17.43 -0.35 -8.17
C GLN A 137 -16.60 0.76 -8.83
N LYS A 138 -16.82 2.02 -8.43
CA LYS A 138 -16.01 3.14 -8.92
C LYS A 138 -14.52 2.97 -8.58
N ALA A 139 -14.19 2.54 -7.37
CA ALA A 139 -12.80 2.27 -6.97
C ALA A 139 -12.17 1.10 -7.76
N ARG A 140 -12.95 0.06 -8.10
CA ARG A 140 -12.52 -1.03 -8.99
C ARG A 140 -12.27 -0.54 -10.41
N GLU A 141 -13.08 0.38 -10.93
CA GLU A 141 -12.87 1.00 -12.24
C GLU A 141 -11.60 1.84 -12.29
N ASP A 142 -11.35 2.67 -11.25
CA ASP A 142 -10.11 3.44 -11.13
C ASP A 142 -8.89 2.50 -11.12
N SER A 143 -8.99 1.41 -10.35
CA SER A 143 -7.92 0.41 -10.25
C SER A 143 -7.68 -0.31 -11.58
N ASN A 144 -8.73 -0.67 -12.33
CA ASN A 144 -8.61 -1.25 -13.66
C ASN A 144 -7.87 -0.30 -14.62
N ARG A 145 -8.23 0.98 -14.62
CA ARG A 145 -7.55 2.00 -15.44
C ARG A 145 -6.06 2.11 -15.10
N ALA A 146 -5.72 2.10 -13.82
CA ALA A 146 -4.33 2.09 -13.40
C ALA A 146 -3.59 0.82 -13.83
N ILE A 147 -4.23 -0.35 -13.77
CA ILE A 147 -3.62 -1.62 -14.22
C ILE A 147 -3.28 -1.56 -15.71
N ASP A 148 -4.19 -1.06 -16.55
CA ASP A 148 -3.94 -0.93 -18.00
C ASP A 148 -2.69 -0.07 -18.26
N ILE A 149 -2.55 1.04 -17.53
CA ILE A 149 -1.38 1.91 -17.63
C ILE A 149 -0.13 1.22 -17.08
N ILE A 150 -0.22 0.48 -15.98
CA ILE A 150 0.92 -0.28 -15.45
C ILE A 150 1.44 -1.27 -16.50
N GLN A 151 0.55 -1.94 -17.23
CA GLN A 151 0.93 -2.83 -18.35
C GLN A 151 1.68 -2.06 -19.45
N GLU A 152 1.19 -0.88 -19.84
CA GLU A 152 1.89 -0.01 -20.80
C GLU A 152 3.29 0.37 -20.28
N VAL A 153 3.40 0.81 -19.03
CA VAL A 153 4.68 1.23 -18.43
C VAL A 153 5.65 0.05 -18.32
N ILE A 154 5.18 -1.16 -17.99
CA ILE A 154 5.99 -2.38 -18.00
C ILE A 154 6.50 -2.66 -19.42
N ALA A 155 5.64 -2.59 -20.43
CA ALA A 155 6.02 -2.80 -21.83
C ALA A 155 7.07 -1.77 -22.29
N GLU A 156 6.87 -0.49 -21.99
CA GLU A 156 7.86 0.58 -22.24
C GLU A 156 9.20 0.27 -21.53
N ARG A 157 9.16 -0.18 -20.27
CA ARG A 157 10.36 -0.49 -19.49
C ARG A 157 11.11 -1.71 -20.00
N ARG A 158 10.41 -2.70 -20.56
CA ARG A 158 11.05 -3.85 -21.21
C ARG A 158 11.86 -3.43 -22.45
N LEU A 159 11.38 -2.42 -23.19
CA LEU A 159 12.07 -1.87 -24.37
C LEU A 159 13.22 -0.94 -23.99
N MET A 160 13.06 -0.16 -22.91
CA MET A 160 14.06 0.80 -22.43
C MET A 160 14.27 0.66 -20.91
N PRO A 161 15.04 -0.34 -20.45
CA PRO A 161 15.31 -0.54 -19.02
C PRO A 161 16.06 0.65 -18.41
N ARG A 162 15.76 0.96 -17.14
CA ARG A 162 16.44 2.03 -16.39
C ARG A 162 17.30 1.43 -15.29
N GLN A 163 18.42 2.09 -14.99
CA GLN A 163 19.26 1.73 -13.84
C GLN A 163 18.59 2.22 -12.55
N ASP A 164 18.76 1.48 -11.46
CA ASP A 164 18.27 1.84 -10.11
C ASP A 164 16.78 2.22 -10.05
N ASP A 165 15.97 1.44 -10.78
CA ASP A 165 14.55 1.63 -10.97
C ASP A 165 13.76 0.41 -10.49
N PHE A 166 12.69 0.67 -9.74
CA PHE A 166 11.88 -0.37 -9.10
C PHE A 166 11.29 -1.36 -10.11
N LEU A 167 10.65 -0.86 -11.19
CA LEU A 167 10.07 -1.72 -12.21
C LEU A 167 11.12 -2.57 -12.94
N SER A 168 12.26 -1.98 -13.28
CA SER A 168 13.35 -2.68 -13.95
C SER A 168 13.91 -3.82 -13.08
N ALA A 169 14.00 -3.61 -11.76
CA ALA A 169 14.39 -4.65 -10.81
C ALA A 169 13.39 -5.82 -10.76
N LEU A 170 12.08 -5.53 -10.75
CA LEU A 170 11.05 -6.58 -10.77
C LEU A 170 11.00 -7.36 -12.08
N ILE A 171 11.16 -6.67 -13.22
CA ILE A 171 11.24 -7.31 -14.54
C ILE A 171 12.48 -8.23 -14.61
N GLN A 172 13.58 -7.87 -13.96
CA GLN A 172 14.74 -8.75 -13.87
C GLN A 172 14.45 -10.00 -13.01
N VAL A 173 13.78 -9.82 -11.88
CA VAL A 173 13.34 -10.94 -11.02
C VAL A 173 12.44 -11.92 -11.76
N GLU A 174 11.48 -11.42 -12.56
CA GLU A 174 10.59 -12.25 -13.40
C GLU A 174 11.36 -13.11 -14.39
N LYS A 175 12.42 -12.58 -15.01
CA LYS A 175 13.28 -13.35 -15.93
C LYS A 175 14.03 -14.47 -15.24
N GLU A 176 14.36 -14.30 -13.96
CA GLU A 176 15.15 -15.25 -13.18
C GLU A 176 14.31 -16.27 -12.39
N ASN A 177 13.00 -16.01 -12.24
CA ASN A 177 12.11 -16.83 -11.42
C ASN A 177 10.85 -17.20 -12.20
N GLU A 178 10.78 -18.45 -12.67
CA GLU A 178 9.63 -18.94 -13.44
C GLU A 178 8.30 -18.93 -12.67
N GLN A 179 8.31 -18.78 -11.36
CA GLN A 179 7.07 -18.70 -10.57
C GLN A 179 6.62 -17.24 -10.32
N PHE A 180 7.44 -16.25 -10.65
CA PHE A 180 7.10 -14.83 -10.55
C PHE A 180 6.74 -14.33 -11.95
N ARG A 181 5.50 -13.89 -12.13
CA ARG A 181 4.92 -13.51 -13.43
C ARG A 181 4.62 -12.02 -13.50
N GLU A 182 4.35 -11.53 -14.70
CA GLU A 182 3.97 -10.12 -14.93
C GLU A 182 2.82 -9.65 -14.02
N TRP A 183 1.82 -10.51 -13.77
CA TRP A 183 0.72 -10.19 -12.85
C TRP A 183 1.18 -9.95 -11.41
N ASP A 184 2.28 -10.57 -10.96
CA ASP A 184 2.87 -10.28 -9.65
C ASP A 184 3.51 -8.89 -9.62
N ILE A 185 4.12 -8.46 -10.72
CA ILE A 185 4.65 -7.09 -10.89
C ILE A 185 3.50 -6.09 -10.86
N ILE A 186 2.48 -6.29 -11.71
CA ILE A 186 1.31 -5.41 -11.82
C ILE A 186 0.67 -5.23 -10.45
N THR A 187 0.43 -6.34 -9.77
CA THR A 187 -0.25 -6.34 -8.49
C THR A 187 0.56 -5.64 -7.42
N MET A 188 1.87 -5.88 -7.36
CA MET A 188 2.72 -5.22 -6.38
C MET A 188 2.81 -3.71 -6.62
N VAL A 189 2.84 -3.28 -7.87
CA VAL A 189 2.83 -1.86 -8.23
C VAL A 189 1.51 -1.22 -7.83
N LEU A 190 0.37 -1.84 -8.15
CA LEU A 190 -0.94 -1.36 -7.75
C LEU A 190 -1.07 -1.28 -6.21
N ALA A 191 -0.62 -2.32 -5.51
CA ALA A 191 -0.59 -2.38 -4.05
C ALA A 191 0.21 -1.23 -3.45
N LEU A 192 1.40 -0.94 -4.00
CA LEU A 192 2.23 0.17 -3.56
C LEU A 192 1.53 1.51 -3.73
N ILE A 193 0.95 1.74 -4.91
CA ILE A 193 0.25 2.99 -5.25
C ILE A 193 -0.91 3.24 -4.29
N GLY A 194 -1.74 2.23 -4.03
CA GLY A 194 -2.92 2.39 -3.21
C GLY A 194 -2.66 2.27 -1.70
N ALA A 195 -1.89 1.28 -1.25
CA ALA A 195 -1.67 1.05 0.18
C ALA A 195 -0.66 2.03 0.79
N GLY A 196 0.30 2.50 0.00
CA GLY A 196 1.32 3.45 0.45
C GLY A 196 0.81 4.88 0.58
N ALA A 197 -0.38 5.18 0.06
CA ALA A 197 -0.92 6.53 0.01
C ALA A 197 -1.66 6.94 1.29
N ASP A 198 -2.81 6.33 1.51
CA ASP A 198 -3.73 6.64 2.61
C ASP A 198 -3.08 6.46 3.99
N THR A 199 -2.31 5.39 4.17
CA THR A 199 -1.68 5.07 5.45
C THR A 199 -0.58 6.06 5.81
N THR A 200 0.22 6.48 4.82
CA THR A 200 1.27 7.50 4.98
C THR A 200 0.64 8.85 5.30
N LEU A 201 -0.42 9.24 4.59
CA LEU A 201 -1.17 10.45 4.91
C LEU A 201 -1.61 10.43 6.37
N ILE A 202 -2.33 9.38 6.79
CA ILE A 202 -2.82 9.22 8.17
C ILE A 202 -1.69 9.28 9.20
N ALA A 203 -0.57 8.60 8.94
CA ALA A 203 0.59 8.64 9.81
C ALA A 203 1.10 10.07 10.02
N GLN A 204 1.17 10.88 8.96
CA GLN A 204 1.53 12.29 9.08
C GLN A 204 0.54 13.11 9.90
N GLN A 205 -0.78 12.88 9.71
CA GLN A 205 -1.81 13.58 10.50
C GLN A 205 -1.61 13.28 11.99
N TRP A 206 -1.43 12.00 12.33
CA TRP A 206 -1.22 11.57 13.70
C TRP A 206 0.11 12.04 14.28
N SER A 207 1.20 12.06 13.50
CA SER A 207 2.48 12.58 13.97
C SER A 207 2.38 14.05 14.37
N VAL A 208 1.84 14.90 13.48
CA VAL A 208 1.69 16.34 13.77
C VAL A 208 0.69 16.56 14.90
N TYR A 209 -0.46 15.87 14.89
CA TYR A 209 -1.44 15.98 15.97
C TYR A 209 -0.85 15.58 17.33
N SER A 210 -0.11 14.48 17.40
CA SER A 210 0.50 13.97 18.64
C SER A 210 1.53 14.96 19.21
N LEU A 211 2.38 15.54 18.36
CA LEU A 211 3.35 16.56 18.75
C LEU A 211 2.66 17.84 19.25
N LEU A 212 1.66 18.34 18.51
CA LEU A 212 0.92 19.55 18.89
C LEU A 212 0.05 19.35 20.14
N LYS A 213 -0.41 18.13 20.40
CA LYS A 213 -1.12 17.77 21.62
C LYS A 213 -0.20 17.70 22.84
N ASN A 214 1.06 17.31 22.64
CA ASN A 214 2.06 17.12 23.69
C ASN A 214 3.26 18.07 23.50
N ARG A 215 3.01 19.37 23.41
CA ARG A 215 4.02 20.38 23.02
C ARG A 215 5.29 20.36 23.88
N SER A 216 5.19 19.97 25.15
CA SER A 216 6.35 19.85 26.04
C SER A 216 7.37 18.80 25.59
N GLN A 217 6.97 17.84 24.74
CA GLN A 217 7.85 16.77 24.22
C GLN A 217 8.45 17.10 22.85
N ILE A 218 8.08 18.22 22.21
CA ILE A 218 8.56 18.55 20.86
C ILE A 218 10.09 18.70 20.83
N ALA A 219 10.67 19.37 21.83
CA ALA A 219 12.11 19.60 21.89
C ALA A 219 12.89 18.27 21.97
N GLU A 220 12.42 17.35 22.81
CA GLU A 220 13.00 16.00 22.95
C GLU A 220 12.82 15.19 21.66
N ALA A 221 11.63 15.22 21.08
CA ALA A 221 11.32 14.47 19.85
C ALA A 221 12.14 14.94 18.64
N LEU A 222 12.55 16.22 18.59
CA LEU A 222 13.29 16.80 17.48
C LEU A 222 14.80 16.96 17.76
N GLU A 223 15.30 16.45 18.88
CA GLU A 223 16.71 16.60 19.28
C GLU A 223 17.68 15.98 18.26
N SER A 224 17.30 14.84 17.67
CA SER A 224 18.10 14.12 16.69
C SER A 224 17.22 13.20 15.82
N PRO A 225 17.72 12.71 14.67
CA PRO A 225 17.00 11.71 13.87
C PRO A 225 16.67 10.43 14.66
N GLU A 226 17.54 10.03 15.60
CA GLU A 226 17.30 8.86 16.45
C GLU A 226 16.18 9.13 17.47
N ALA A 227 16.18 10.32 18.10
CA ALA A 227 15.13 10.74 19.01
C ALA A 227 13.78 10.82 18.29
N PHE A 228 13.77 11.38 17.07
CA PHE A 228 12.57 11.42 16.24
C PHE A 228 12.10 10.02 15.87
N GLY A 229 13.00 9.08 15.55
CA GLY A 229 12.64 7.68 15.29
C GLY A 229 11.96 7.00 16.48
N LYS A 230 12.42 7.26 17.71
CA LYS A 230 11.79 6.77 18.95
C LYS A 230 10.42 7.42 19.17
N ALA A 231 10.34 8.74 19.03
CA ALA A 231 9.10 9.48 19.18
C ALA A 231 8.06 9.05 18.13
N PHE A 232 8.47 8.87 16.88
CA PHE A 232 7.62 8.37 15.80
C PHE A 232 7.09 6.97 16.09
N THR A 233 7.92 6.07 16.62
CA THR A 233 7.47 4.74 17.05
C THR A 233 6.35 4.84 18.11
N GLU A 234 6.49 5.74 19.08
CA GLU A 234 5.47 5.98 20.10
C GLU A 234 4.20 6.64 19.52
N MET A 235 4.34 7.59 18.59
CA MET A 235 3.21 8.17 17.86
C MET A 235 2.43 7.07 17.14
N MET A 236 3.12 6.17 16.42
CA MET A 236 2.50 5.06 15.69
C MET A 236 1.78 4.08 16.63
N ARG A 237 2.32 3.82 17.83
CA ARG A 237 1.68 3.01 18.87
C ARG A 237 0.41 3.66 19.42
N TRP A 238 0.44 4.98 19.59
CA TRP A 238 -0.66 5.74 20.20
C TRP A 238 -1.81 6.02 19.20
N SER A 239 -1.48 6.20 17.94
CA SER A 239 -2.41 6.52 16.86
C SER A 239 -3.21 5.32 16.35
N ALA A 240 -4.42 5.59 15.83
CA ALA A 240 -5.19 4.63 15.05
C ALA A 240 -4.87 4.79 13.54
N ASN A 241 -3.74 4.23 13.09
CA ASN A 241 -3.27 4.40 11.71
C ASN A 241 -4.00 3.54 10.68
N SER A 242 -4.76 2.53 11.12
CA SER A 242 -5.51 1.65 10.22
C SER A 242 -6.97 2.08 10.17
N LYS A 243 -7.46 2.44 8.99
CA LYS A 243 -8.90 2.69 8.76
C LYS A 243 -9.72 1.41 8.98
N MET A 244 -9.13 0.24 8.76
CA MET A 244 -9.77 -1.07 8.88
C MET A 244 -8.74 -2.14 9.25
N GLY A 245 -9.12 -3.12 10.05
CA GLY A 245 -8.34 -4.36 10.15
C GLY A 245 -8.51 -5.18 8.87
N PHE A 246 -7.50 -5.93 8.43
CA PHE A 246 -7.73 -6.88 7.35
C PHE A 246 -8.67 -7.99 7.85
N ALA A 247 -9.82 -8.11 7.22
CA ALA A 247 -10.77 -9.19 7.50
C ALA A 247 -10.06 -10.55 7.35
N ARG A 248 -10.46 -11.49 8.20
CA ARG A 248 -9.99 -12.87 8.19
C ARG A 248 -11.20 -13.76 8.41
N TYR A 249 -11.28 -14.85 7.67
CA TYR A 249 -12.46 -15.71 7.65
C TYR A 249 -12.12 -17.10 8.16
N ALA A 250 -12.98 -17.68 8.99
CA ALA A 250 -12.78 -19.03 9.46
C ALA A 250 -12.99 -20.05 8.32
N PRO A 251 -11.99 -20.85 7.92
CA PRO A 251 -12.13 -21.80 6.82
C PRO A 251 -13.03 -22.99 7.18
N GLU A 252 -13.18 -23.26 8.47
CA GLU A 252 -14.00 -24.32 9.06
C GLU A 252 -14.50 -23.89 10.44
N ASP A 253 -15.43 -24.65 11.02
CA ASP A 253 -15.83 -24.46 12.41
C ASP A 253 -14.64 -24.73 13.34
N MET A 254 -14.30 -23.76 14.20
CA MET A 254 -13.10 -23.82 15.02
C MET A 254 -13.27 -23.18 16.40
N GLU A 255 -12.32 -23.44 17.29
CA GLU A 255 -12.20 -22.76 18.58
C GLU A 255 -10.97 -21.85 18.58
N LEU A 256 -11.17 -20.55 18.83
CA LEU A 256 -10.10 -19.55 18.90
C LEU A 256 -10.23 -18.75 20.20
N LEU A 257 -9.18 -18.77 21.02
CA LEU A 257 -9.16 -18.09 22.33
C LEU A 257 -10.37 -18.45 23.24
N GLY A 258 -10.81 -19.72 23.19
CA GLY A 258 -11.96 -20.22 23.94
C GLY A 258 -13.33 -19.82 23.38
N GLN A 259 -13.38 -19.21 22.19
CA GLN A 259 -14.61 -18.85 21.49
C GLN A 259 -14.85 -19.80 20.31
N LYS A 260 -16.10 -20.23 20.13
CA LYS A 260 -16.52 -20.96 18.94
C LYS A 260 -16.71 -20.00 17.78
N ILE A 261 -15.98 -20.23 16.68
CA ILE A 261 -16.08 -19.47 15.44
C ILE A 261 -16.63 -20.41 14.37
N ARG A 262 -17.66 -19.99 13.64
CA ARG A 262 -18.26 -20.79 12.58
C ARG A 262 -17.51 -20.59 11.28
N LYS A 263 -17.54 -21.60 10.40
CA LYS A 263 -17.07 -21.46 9.03
C LYS A 263 -17.67 -20.22 8.36
N GLY A 264 -16.80 -19.42 7.74
CA GLY A 264 -17.11 -18.19 7.01
C GLY A 264 -17.40 -16.97 7.89
N GLN A 265 -17.31 -17.09 9.21
CA GLN A 265 -17.39 -15.95 10.11
C GLN A 265 -16.13 -15.07 9.97
N MET A 266 -16.33 -13.75 9.94
CA MET A 266 -15.29 -12.71 9.93
C MET A 266 -14.86 -12.31 11.35
#